data_AF-A0A9D5AN52-F1
#
_entry.id   AF-A0A9D5AN52-F1
#
_cell.length_a   1.000
_cell.length_b   1.000
_cell.length_c   1.000
_cell.angle_alpha   90.00
_cell.angle_beta   90.00
_cell.angle_gamma   90.00
#
_symmetry.space_group_name_H-M   'P 1'
#
loop_
_entity.id
_entity.type
_entity.pdbx_description
1 polymer ?
#
loop_
_entity_poly.entity_id
_entity_poly.type
_entity_poly.pdbx_seq_one_letter_code
_entity_poly.pdbx_strand_id
1 'polypeptide(L)'
;MRLQLDKCEKIDGVESLCSDVLVNLLESSDPAKLVLDIILNPTIPLCDWKGDNVVIINDSRINLLEQLMRISPNIKPCVREEALKLALDLKANMKENTENSLAILGFLLLLSIYGLVTSFIEDEILELFAFVAHHRIAVELFRTLGFANKVSDFVENLIKKKEFVGAVRFSCEYNLADKNQLVDLLQEHVRNAKQICETSCQNNNSNEIKDKARDREIASLKTVLRCISDHGLEPKVLFNKEIKYRILELKGYQGS
;
A
#
# COMPACT_ATOMS: atom_id res chain seq x y z
N MET A 1 35.08 30.72 1.70
CA MET A 1 34.60 30.34 3.04
C MET A 1 33.08 30.43 3.06
N ARG A 2 32.40 29.28 3.27
CA ARG A 2 31.05 29.05 3.86
C ARG A 2 29.88 29.99 3.51
N LEU A 3 28.63 29.56 3.36
CA LEU A 3 27.90 28.30 3.21
C LEU A 3 26.45 28.72 2.91
N GLN A 4 25.70 27.83 2.26
CA GLN A 4 24.31 27.91 1.84
C GLN A 4 23.31 28.20 2.97
N LEU A 5 22.13 28.71 2.59
CA LEU A 5 20.86 28.22 3.11
C LEU A 5 19.88 28.08 1.93
N ASP A 6 19.87 26.89 1.34
CA ASP A 6 18.91 26.46 0.33
C ASP A 6 17.63 26.01 1.04
N LYS A 7 16.49 26.66 0.75
CA LYS A 7 15.19 26.30 1.32
C LYS A 7 14.56 25.23 0.44
N CYS A 8 14.24 24.12 1.09
CA CYS A 8 13.44 23.00 0.65
C CYS A 8 12.24 23.40 -0.24
N GLU A 9 12.32 23.07 -1.53
CA GLU A 9 11.17 22.96 -2.42
C GLU A 9 11.10 21.52 -2.94
N LYS A 10 10.11 20.75 -2.45
CA LYS A 10 9.51 19.59 -3.13
C LYS A 10 8.35 19.03 -2.31
N ILE A 11 7.23 19.75 -2.35
CA ILE A 11 5.90 19.22 -1.94
C ILE A 11 4.82 19.60 -2.98
N ASP A 12 5.04 20.64 -3.79
CA ASP A 12 4.00 21.28 -4.62
C ASP A 12 3.51 20.46 -5.84
N GLY A 13 4.35 19.59 -6.42
CA GLY A 13 4.05 18.94 -7.70
C GLY A 13 3.03 17.79 -7.67
N VAL A 14 2.91 17.09 -6.53
CA VAL A 14 1.98 15.94 -6.39
C VAL A 14 0.58 16.41 -5.97
N GLU A 15 0.52 17.49 -5.19
CA GLU A 15 -0.73 18.10 -4.71
C GLU A 15 -1.50 18.76 -5.87
N SER A 16 -0.78 19.41 -6.80
CA SER A 16 -1.31 19.99 -8.03
C SER A 16 -1.96 18.95 -8.96
N LEU A 17 -1.29 17.81 -9.20
CA LEU A 17 -1.82 16.75 -10.09
C LEU A 17 -3.05 16.03 -9.48
N CYS A 18 -3.08 15.83 -8.16
CA CYS A 18 -4.25 15.28 -7.46
C CYS A 18 -5.48 16.19 -7.60
N SER A 19 -5.29 17.51 -7.56
CA SER A 19 -6.37 18.49 -7.71
C SER A 19 -7.00 18.43 -9.10
N ASP A 20 -6.19 18.41 -10.16
CA ASP A 20 -6.70 18.42 -11.54
C ASP A 20 -7.44 17.12 -11.90
N VAL A 21 -6.94 15.96 -11.44
CA VAL A 21 -7.63 14.67 -11.62
C VAL A 21 -8.97 14.64 -10.88
N LEU A 22 -9.01 15.18 -9.65
CA LEU A 22 -10.24 15.29 -8.88
C LEU A 22 -11.28 16.20 -9.54
N VAL A 23 -10.86 17.37 -10.07
CA VAL A 23 -11.76 18.29 -10.79
C VAL A 23 -12.35 17.59 -12.02
N ASN A 24 -11.53 16.93 -12.83
CA ASN A 24 -11.99 16.19 -14.01
C ASN A 24 -12.97 15.06 -13.65
N LEU A 25 -12.75 14.36 -12.52
CA LEU A 25 -13.69 13.34 -12.04
C LEU A 25 -15.02 13.94 -11.60
N LEU A 26 -14.99 15.07 -10.89
CA LEU A 26 -16.20 15.74 -10.41
C LEU A 26 -17.03 16.35 -11.56
N GLU A 27 -16.39 16.77 -12.65
CA GLU A 27 -17.06 17.28 -13.84
C GLU A 27 -17.60 16.17 -14.76
N SER A 28 -17.17 14.91 -14.55
CA SER A 28 -17.67 13.77 -15.33
C SER A 28 -19.12 13.45 -14.97
N SER A 29 -19.94 13.23 -16.01
CA SER A 29 -21.31 12.72 -15.83
C SER A 29 -21.38 11.26 -15.35
N ASP A 30 -20.29 10.51 -15.50
CA ASP A 30 -20.15 9.13 -15.03
C ASP A 30 -18.70 8.85 -14.61
N PRO A 31 -18.28 9.32 -13.41
CA PRO A 31 -16.90 9.17 -12.95
C PRO A 31 -16.53 7.69 -12.76
N ALA A 32 -17.48 6.83 -12.38
CA ALA A 32 -17.25 5.41 -12.21
C ALA A 32 -16.91 4.72 -13.54
N LYS A 33 -17.63 5.04 -14.62
CA LYS A 33 -17.34 4.54 -15.96
C LYS A 33 -16.03 5.10 -16.51
N LEU A 34 -15.79 6.40 -16.34
CA LEU A 34 -14.54 7.04 -16.79
C LEU A 34 -13.29 6.36 -16.19
N VAL A 35 -13.28 6.16 -14.88
CA VAL A 35 -12.15 5.48 -14.21
C VAL A 35 -12.00 4.04 -14.68
N LEU A 36 -13.11 3.32 -14.85
CA LEU A 36 -13.08 1.94 -15.34
C LEU A 36 -12.49 1.86 -16.75
N ASP A 37 -12.87 2.78 -17.64
CA ASP A 37 -12.34 2.86 -19.01
C ASP A 37 -10.84 3.20 -19.03
N ILE A 38 -10.36 4.06 -18.11
CA ILE A 38 -8.93 4.37 -17.94
C ILE A 38 -8.13 3.15 -17.46
N ILE A 39 -8.72 2.32 -16.59
CA ILE A 39 -8.07 1.11 -16.11
C ILE A 39 -8.01 0.06 -17.22
N LEU A 40 -9.11 -0.10 -17.97
CA LEU A 40 -9.21 -1.06 -19.08
C LEU A 40 -8.38 -0.68 -20.30
N ASN A 41 -8.12 0.62 -20.53
CA ASN A 41 -7.38 1.08 -21.69
C ASN A 41 -5.98 1.60 -21.33
N PRO A 42 -4.92 0.77 -21.47
CA PRO A 42 -3.56 1.17 -21.14
C PRO A 42 -2.96 2.26 -22.05
N THR A 43 -3.62 2.59 -23.17
CA THR A 43 -3.15 3.61 -24.12
C THR A 43 -3.59 5.04 -23.80
N ILE A 44 -4.42 5.26 -22.77
CA ILE A 44 -4.69 6.62 -22.29
C ILE A 44 -3.42 7.12 -21.57
N PRO A 45 -2.74 8.16 -22.09
CA PRO A 45 -1.40 8.52 -21.66
C PRO A 45 -1.44 9.22 -20.31
N LEU A 46 -1.40 8.43 -19.24
CA LEU A 46 -1.08 8.92 -17.89
C LEU A 46 0.39 8.66 -17.53
N CYS A 47 1.04 7.65 -18.13
CA CYS A 47 2.49 7.43 -18.11
C CYS A 47 2.90 6.58 -19.32
N ASP A 48 4.01 6.92 -20.00
CA ASP A 48 4.58 6.14 -21.11
C ASP A 48 4.96 4.71 -20.67
N TRP A 49 4.31 3.69 -21.22
CA TRP A 49 4.83 2.32 -21.17
C TRP A 49 4.32 1.44 -22.33
N LYS A 50 5.23 0.67 -22.93
CA LYS A 50 4.96 -0.37 -23.94
C LYS A 50 5.06 -1.76 -23.29
N GLY A 51 3.96 -2.51 -23.28
CA GLY A 51 3.92 -3.91 -22.87
C GLY A 51 2.53 -4.51 -23.06
N ASP A 52 2.46 -5.83 -23.26
CA ASP A 52 1.27 -6.60 -23.65
C ASP A 52 0.03 -6.39 -22.76
N ASN A 53 -1.13 -6.72 -23.34
CA ASN A 53 -2.54 -6.52 -22.92
C ASN A 53 -2.98 -6.94 -21.49
N VAL A 54 -2.08 -7.12 -20.53
CA VAL A 54 -2.42 -7.35 -19.12
C VAL A 54 -2.75 -6.01 -18.47
N VAL A 55 -3.90 -5.91 -17.78
CA VAL A 55 -4.24 -4.72 -16.99
C VAL A 55 -3.26 -4.61 -15.81
N ILE A 56 -2.30 -3.70 -15.92
CA ILE A 56 -1.33 -3.42 -14.85
C ILE A 56 -1.87 -2.32 -13.95
N ILE A 57 -2.19 -2.63 -12.70
CA ILE A 57 -2.50 -1.58 -11.72
C ILE A 57 -1.19 -0.97 -11.20
N ASN A 58 -0.95 0.30 -11.51
CA ASN A 58 0.19 1.08 -11.06
C ASN A 58 -0.25 2.17 -10.06
N ASP A 59 0.70 2.91 -9.48
CA ASP A 59 0.42 3.94 -8.48
C ASP A 59 -0.56 5.03 -8.95
N SER A 60 -0.51 5.42 -10.23
CA SER A 60 -1.43 6.44 -10.76
C SER A 60 -2.87 5.92 -10.85
N ARG A 61 -3.06 4.66 -11.25
CA ARG A 61 -4.39 4.01 -11.24
C ARG A 61 -4.89 3.75 -9.82
N ILE A 62 -4.01 3.42 -8.87
CA ILE A 62 -4.37 3.33 -7.46
C ILE A 62 -4.88 4.68 -6.98
N ASN A 63 -4.13 5.77 -7.17
CA ASN A 63 -4.57 7.10 -6.73
C ASN A 63 -5.93 7.47 -7.34
N LEU A 64 -6.16 7.18 -8.61
CA LEU A 64 -7.44 7.42 -9.27
C LEU A 64 -8.59 6.65 -8.60
N LEU A 65 -8.37 5.37 -8.28
CA LEU A 65 -9.33 4.55 -7.54
C LEU A 65 -9.56 5.09 -6.11
N GLU A 66 -8.51 5.54 -5.40
CA GLU A 66 -8.67 6.16 -4.08
C GLU A 66 -9.52 7.43 -4.14
N GLN A 67 -9.34 8.28 -5.15
CA GLN A 67 -10.18 9.47 -5.34
C GLN A 67 -11.62 9.09 -5.66
N LEU A 68 -11.84 8.11 -6.53
CA LEU A 68 -13.18 7.64 -6.86
C LEU A 68 -13.90 7.06 -5.64
N MET A 69 -13.18 6.31 -4.79
CA MET A 69 -13.69 5.80 -3.51
C MET A 69 -14.16 6.94 -2.60
N ARG A 70 -13.41 8.05 -2.53
CA ARG A 70 -13.80 9.23 -1.73
C ARG A 70 -15.01 9.96 -2.28
N ILE A 71 -15.13 10.07 -3.61
CA ILE A 71 -16.29 10.68 -4.27
C ILE A 71 -17.54 9.80 -4.08
N SER A 72 -17.37 8.49 -3.99
CA SER A 72 -18.44 7.50 -3.78
C SER A 72 -19.65 7.72 -4.70
N PRO A 73 -19.44 7.74 -6.04
CA PRO A 73 -20.53 8.00 -6.99
C PRO A 73 -21.55 6.87 -7.03
N ASN A 74 -22.74 7.17 -7.53
CA ASN A 74 -23.73 6.13 -7.81
C ASN A 74 -23.28 5.25 -8.99
N ILE A 75 -23.21 3.94 -8.78
CA ILE A 75 -22.72 2.99 -9.79
C ILE A 75 -23.89 2.46 -10.62
N LYS A 76 -23.87 2.73 -11.92
CA LYS A 76 -24.87 2.18 -12.84
C LYS A 76 -24.71 0.66 -13.01
N PRO A 77 -25.80 -0.11 -13.20
CA PRO A 77 -25.73 -1.56 -13.34
C PRO A 77 -24.79 -2.07 -14.46
N CYS A 78 -24.77 -1.41 -15.62
CA CYS A 78 -23.87 -1.77 -16.72
C CYS A 78 -22.40 -1.60 -16.34
N VAL A 79 -22.06 -0.48 -15.70
CA VAL A 79 -20.70 -0.18 -15.22
C VAL A 79 -20.27 -1.19 -14.17
N ARG A 80 -21.18 -1.58 -13.26
CA ARG A 80 -20.94 -2.62 -12.26
C ARG A 80 -20.63 -3.98 -12.89
N GLU A 81 -21.34 -4.34 -13.96
CA GLU A 81 -21.11 -5.61 -14.67
C GLU A 81 -19.74 -5.63 -15.37
N GLU A 82 -19.34 -4.52 -15.98
CA GLU A 82 -18.01 -4.38 -16.58
C GLU A 82 -16.90 -4.43 -15.51
N ALA A 83 -17.09 -3.75 -14.38
CA ALA A 83 -16.15 -3.80 -13.26
C ALA A 83 -16.03 -5.21 -12.66
N LEU A 84 -17.12 -5.98 -12.64
CA LEU A 84 -17.10 -7.37 -12.21
C LEU A 84 -16.24 -8.25 -13.13
N LYS A 85 -16.34 -8.07 -14.46
CA LYS A 85 -15.50 -8.79 -15.43
C LYS A 85 -14.01 -8.50 -15.17
N LEU A 86 -13.66 -7.23 -15.03
CA LEU A 86 -12.29 -6.82 -14.69
C LEU A 86 -11.81 -7.42 -13.35
N ALA A 87 -12.65 -7.40 -12.31
CA ALA A 87 -12.28 -7.94 -11.01
C ALA A 87 -12.03 -9.47 -11.06
N LEU A 88 -12.80 -10.20 -11.87
CA LEU A 88 -12.58 -11.64 -12.10
C LEU A 88 -11.25 -11.89 -12.81
N ASP A 89 -10.93 -11.10 -13.84
CA ASP A 89 -9.67 -11.22 -14.58
C ASP A 89 -8.46 -10.92 -13.68
N LEU A 90 -8.53 -9.83 -12.89
CA LEU A 90 -7.50 -9.49 -11.91
C LEU A 90 -7.30 -10.61 -10.89
N LYS A 91 -8.40 -11.19 -10.37
CA LYS A 91 -8.33 -12.29 -9.41
C LYS A 91 -7.70 -13.55 -10.01
N ALA A 92 -7.98 -13.86 -11.27
CA ALA A 92 -7.36 -14.99 -11.96
C ALA A 92 -5.84 -14.79 -12.08
N ASN A 93 -5.41 -13.57 -12.44
CA ASN A 93 -3.99 -13.23 -12.61
C ASN A 93 -3.22 -13.20 -11.27
N MET A 94 -3.87 -12.92 -10.14
CA MET A 94 -3.23 -12.92 -8.82
C MET A 94 -2.77 -14.31 -8.37
N LYS A 95 -3.47 -15.38 -8.78
CA LYS A 95 -3.10 -16.75 -8.41
C LYS A 95 -1.73 -17.16 -8.97
N GLU A 96 -1.25 -16.46 -9.99
CA GLU A 96 0.04 -16.72 -10.63
C GLU A 96 1.18 -15.82 -10.10
N ASN A 97 0.86 -14.68 -9.44
CA ASN A 97 1.83 -13.68 -8.98
C ASN A 97 1.39 -12.95 -7.69
N THR A 98 1.32 -13.65 -6.56
CA THR A 98 0.82 -13.13 -5.27
C THR A 98 1.69 -12.06 -4.61
N GLU A 99 2.86 -11.73 -5.17
CA GLU A 99 3.79 -10.74 -4.60
C GLU A 99 3.46 -9.27 -4.96
N ASN A 100 2.52 -9.02 -5.88
CA ASN A 100 2.19 -7.65 -6.30
C ASN A 100 1.10 -7.01 -5.43
N SER A 101 1.51 -6.33 -4.35
CA SER A 101 0.59 -5.65 -3.42
C SER A 101 -0.29 -4.58 -4.10
N LEU A 102 0.17 -3.92 -5.15
CA LEU A 102 -0.61 -2.91 -5.89
C LEU A 102 -1.76 -3.53 -6.68
N ALA A 103 -1.53 -4.68 -7.33
CA ALA A 103 -2.60 -5.39 -8.03
C ALA A 103 -3.69 -5.84 -7.04
N ILE A 104 -3.29 -6.38 -5.89
CA ILE A 104 -4.20 -6.78 -4.81
C ILE A 104 -4.97 -5.57 -4.28
N LEU A 105 -4.29 -4.45 -4.03
CA LEU A 105 -4.92 -3.22 -3.54
C LEU A 105 -5.94 -2.67 -4.55
N GLY A 106 -5.59 -2.65 -5.84
CA GLY A 106 -6.48 -2.23 -6.91
C GLY A 106 -7.74 -3.08 -7.00
N PHE A 107 -7.60 -4.40 -6.89
CA PHE A 107 -8.75 -5.30 -6.82
C PHE A 107 -9.66 -5.01 -5.62
N LEU A 108 -9.10 -4.83 -4.42
CA LEU A 108 -9.88 -4.52 -3.23
C LEU A 108 -10.60 -3.16 -3.35
N LEU A 109 -9.95 -2.17 -3.97
CA LEU A 109 -10.58 -0.89 -4.31
C LEU A 109 -11.75 -1.07 -5.28
N LEU A 110 -11.59 -1.88 -6.34
CA LEU A 110 -12.68 -2.19 -7.26
C LEU A 110 -13.86 -2.86 -6.53
N LEU A 111 -13.59 -3.80 -5.61
CA LEU A 111 -14.65 -4.44 -4.83
C LEU A 111 -15.44 -3.42 -4.01
N SER A 112 -14.74 -2.45 -3.41
CA SER A 112 -15.32 -1.41 -2.57
C SER A 112 -16.15 -0.44 -3.39
N ILE A 113 -15.57 0.12 -4.45
CA ILE A 113 -16.16 1.20 -5.24
C ILE A 113 -17.39 0.71 -6.01
N TYR A 114 -17.29 -0.47 -6.63
CA TYR A 114 -18.34 -0.99 -7.52
C TYR A 114 -19.31 -1.94 -6.81
N GLY A 115 -19.19 -2.11 -5.49
CA GLY A 115 -20.10 -2.94 -4.69
C GLY A 115 -20.10 -4.41 -5.14
N LEU A 116 -18.91 -5.01 -5.18
CA LEU A 116 -18.69 -6.35 -5.74
C LEU A 116 -18.37 -7.41 -4.68
N VAL A 117 -18.22 -7.06 -3.39
CA VAL A 117 -17.82 -7.99 -2.30
C VAL A 117 -18.60 -9.30 -2.32
N THR A 118 -19.92 -9.24 -2.47
CA THR A 118 -20.82 -10.41 -2.44
C THR A 118 -20.61 -11.38 -3.60
N SER A 119 -19.87 -10.98 -4.64
CA SER A 119 -19.55 -11.83 -5.79
C SER A 119 -18.31 -12.71 -5.55
N PHE A 120 -17.65 -12.57 -4.40
CA PHE A 120 -16.40 -13.25 -4.09
C PHE A 120 -16.46 -13.95 -2.72
N ILE A 121 -15.61 -14.98 -2.55
CA ILE A 121 -15.49 -15.71 -1.29
C ILE A 121 -14.83 -14.80 -0.25
N GLU A 122 -15.51 -14.62 0.87
CA GLU A 122 -15.12 -13.71 1.95
C GLU A 122 -13.74 -14.02 2.53
N ASP A 123 -13.45 -15.28 2.84
CA ASP A 123 -12.16 -15.69 3.43
C ASP A 123 -10.99 -15.42 2.48
N GLU A 124 -11.19 -15.58 1.16
CA GLU A 124 -10.16 -15.25 0.17
C GLU A 124 -9.90 -13.73 0.14
N ILE A 125 -10.91 -12.89 0.34
CA ILE A 125 -10.73 -11.44 0.43
C ILE A 125 -9.93 -11.07 1.69
N LEU A 126 -10.24 -11.71 2.83
CA LEU A 126 -9.52 -11.49 4.09
C LEU A 126 -8.05 -11.92 3.98
N GLU A 127 -7.76 -13.00 3.26
CA GLU A 127 -6.38 -13.40 2.97
C GLU A 127 -5.64 -12.35 2.13
N LEU A 128 -6.30 -11.80 1.11
CA LEU A 128 -5.74 -10.73 0.27
C LEU A 128 -5.42 -9.46 1.06
N PHE A 129 -6.24 -9.12 2.06
CA PHE A 129 -5.98 -7.99 2.95
C PHE A 129 -4.64 -8.09 3.69
N ALA A 130 -4.16 -9.30 3.99
CA ALA A 130 -2.88 -9.47 4.67
C ALA A 130 -1.70 -8.92 3.85
N PHE A 131 -1.76 -9.02 2.52
CA PHE A 131 -0.70 -8.54 1.62
C PHE A 131 -0.67 -7.01 1.47
N VAL A 132 -1.79 -6.34 1.76
CA VAL A 132 -1.92 -4.89 1.60
C VAL A 132 -2.05 -4.15 2.93
N ALA A 133 -1.99 -4.85 4.07
CA ALA A 133 -2.25 -4.28 5.39
C ALA A 133 -1.31 -3.11 5.76
N HIS A 134 -0.14 -3.02 5.12
CA HIS A 134 0.80 -1.92 5.31
C HIS A 134 0.34 -0.60 4.65
N HIS A 135 -0.51 -0.66 3.61
CA HIS A 135 -1.07 0.52 2.94
C HIS A 135 -2.07 1.24 3.85
N ARG A 136 -2.02 2.58 3.84
CA ARG A 136 -2.87 3.41 4.72
C ARG A 136 -4.37 3.21 4.46
N ILE A 137 -4.77 3.12 3.19
CA ILE A 137 -6.17 2.96 2.80
C ILE A 137 -6.75 1.57 3.13
N ALA A 138 -5.91 0.58 3.44
CA ALA A 138 -6.36 -0.78 3.70
C ALA A 138 -7.35 -0.87 4.88
N VAL A 139 -7.14 -0.07 5.94
CA VAL A 139 -8.06 -0.04 7.10
C VAL A 139 -9.44 0.51 6.70
N GLU A 140 -9.45 1.56 5.89
CA GLU A 140 -10.69 2.17 5.40
C GLU A 140 -11.45 1.20 4.49
N LEU A 141 -10.76 0.55 3.55
CA LEU A 141 -11.33 -0.51 2.72
C LEU A 141 -11.90 -1.65 3.56
N PHE A 142 -11.15 -2.14 4.54
CA PHE A 142 -11.59 -3.22 5.41
C PHE A 142 -12.92 -2.88 6.12
N ARG A 143 -13.07 -1.63 6.55
CA ARG A 143 -14.32 -1.13 7.14
C ARG A 143 -15.44 -1.03 6.10
N THR A 144 -15.18 -0.40 4.96
CA THR A 144 -16.18 -0.16 3.90
C THR A 144 -16.71 -1.44 3.28
N LEU A 145 -15.86 -2.47 3.16
CA LEU A 145 -16.27 -3.80 2.69
C LEU A 145 -17.03 -4.62 3.74
N GLY A 146 -17.20 -4.11 4.96
CA GLY A 146 -18.02 -4.73 6.00
C GLY A 146 -17.27 -5.69 6.93
N PHE A 147 -15.94 -5.69 6.95
CA PHE A 147 -15.14 -6.63 7.77
C PHE A 147 -14.81 -6.13 9.17
N ALA A 148 -15.30 -4.96 9.58
CA ALA A 148 -14.98 -4.34 10.87
C ALA A 148 -15.18 -5.28 12.08
N ASN A 149 -16.17 -6.16 12.05
CA ASN A 149 -16.44 -7.15 13.11
C ASN A 149 -15.39 -8.27 13.21
N LYS A 150 -14.55 -8.45 12.19
CA LYS A 150 -13.50 -9.48 12.11
C LYS A 150 -12.10 -8.94 12.42
N VAL A 151 -11.99 -7.67 12.79
CA VAL A 151 -10.70 -7.00 12.92
C VAL A 151 -9.78 -7.66 13.95
N SER A 152 -10.33 -8.19 15.05
CA SER A 152 -9.54 -8.85 16.09
C SER A 152 -8.83 -10.08 15.54
N ASP A 153 -9.58 -11.01 14.94
CA ASP A 153 -9.05 -12.23 14.33
C ASP A 153 -8.06 -11.91 13.19
N PHE A 154 -8.37 -10.87 12.41
CA PHE A 154 -7.50 -10.40 11.35
C PHE A 154 -6.16 -9.87 11.87
N VAL A 155 -6.16 -9.07 12.94
CA VAL A 155 -4.93 -8.56 13.57
C VAL A 155 -4.09 -9.70 14.13
N GLU A 156 -4.70 -10.69 14.80
CA GLU A 156 -3.98 -11.88 15.27
C GLU A 156 -3.33 -12.64 14.10
N ASN A 157 -4.03 -12.78 12.98
CA ASN A 157 -3.50 -13.41 11.78
C ASN A 157 -2.30 -12.63 11.20
N LEU A 158 -2.37 -11.29 11.16
CA LEU A 158 -1.25 -10.46 10.73
C LEU A 158 -0.01 -10.67 11.62
N ILE A 159 -0.19 -10.71 12.95
CA ILE A 159 0.90 -10.96 13.90
C ILE A 159 1.53 -12.33 13.64
N LYS A 160 0.71 -13.39 13.47
CA LYS A 160 1.19 -14.74 13.15
C LYS A 160 1.98 -14.78 11.84
N LYS A 161 1.57 -14.00 10.84
CA LYS A 161 2.26 -13.84 9.55
C LYS A 161 3.45 -12.87 9.59
N LYS A 162 3.76 -12.27 10.75
CA LYS A 162 4.81 -11.25 10.94
C LYS A 162 4.57 -9.95 10.17
N GLU A 163 3.34 -9.67 9.79
CA GLU A 163 2.89 -8.41 9.17
C GLU A 163 2.63 -7.34 10.24
N PHE A 164 3.65 -7.02 11.03
CA PHE A 164 3.50 -6.23 12.26
C PHE A 164 3.08 -4.78 12.02
N VAL A 165 3.59 -4.13 10.97
CA VAL A 165 3.15 -2.77 10.62
C VAL A 165 1.65 -2.75 10.34
N GLY A 166 1.16 -3.74 9.58
CA GLY A 166 -0.26 -3.89 9.31
C GLY A 166 -1.04 -4.10 10.62
N ALA A 167 -0.59 -5.03 11.46
CA ALA A 167 -1.22 -5.30 12.75
C ALA A 167 -1.32 -4.05 13.63
N VAL A 168 -0.25 -3.25 13.69
CA VAL A 168 -0.22 -1.98 14.44
C VAL A 168 -1.17 -0.96 13.85
N ARG A 169 -1.18 -0.78 12.52
CA ARG A 169 -2.08 0.16 11.84
C ARG A 169 -3.55 -0.16 12.14
N PHE A 170 -3.95 -1.42 11.99
CA PHE A 170 -5.31 -1.85 12.32
C PHE A 170 -5.62 -1.71 13.81
N SER A 171 -4.69 -2.07 14.69
CA SER A 171 -4.88 -1.95 16.14
C SER A 171 -5.05 -0.51 16.61
N CYS A 172 -4.32 0.45 16.01
CA CYS A 172 -4.48 1.87 16.28
C CYS A 172 -5.87 2.36 15.87
N GLU A 173 -6.29 2.06 14.65
CA GLU A 173 -7.55 2.57 14.07
C GLU A 173 -8.81 1.96 14.72
N TYR A 174 -8.67 0.77 15.30
CA TYR A 174 -9.75 0.07 16.02
C TYR A 174 -9.58 0.06 17.54
N ASN A 175 -8.55 0.74 18.08
CA ASN A 175 -8.23 0.80 19.51
C ASN A 175 -8.14 -0.58 20.20
N LEU A 176 -7.44 -1.54 19.58
CA LEU A 176 -7.39 -2.94 20.02
C LEU A 176 -6.30 -3.24 21.05
N ALA A 177 -5.32 -2.37 21.24
CA ALA A 177 -4.17 -2.63 22.10
C ALA A 177 -3.56 -1.36 22.70
N ASP A 178 -2.79 -1.53 23.77
CA ASP A 178 -2.02 -0.45 24.39
C ASP A 178 -0.87 0.01 23.49
N LYS A 179 -0.57 1.31 23.51
CA LYS A 179 0.50 1.90 22.67
C LYS A 179 1.87 1.26 22.90
N ASN A 180 2.18 0.80 24.11
CA ASN A 180 3.47 0.15 24.38
C ASN A 180 3.57 -1.21 23.68
N GLN A 181 2.49 -2.00 23.69
CA GLN A 181 2.43 -3.28 22.97
C GLN A 181 2.62 -3.07 21.46
N LEU A 182 2.03 -2.00 20.92
CA LEU A 182 2.20 -1.63 19.51
C LEU A 182 3.65 -1.24 19.18
N VAL A 183 4.31 -0.51 20.07
CA VAL A 183 5.73 -0.18 19.93
C VAL A 183 6.61 -1.44 19.96
N ASP A 184 6.30 -2.43 20.81
CA ASP A 184 7.04 -3.70 20.87
C ASP A 184 6.91 -4.50 19.58
N LEU A 185 5.72 -4.52 18.96
CA LEU A 185 5.52 -5.13 17.63
C LEU A 185 6.37 -4.45 16.55
N LEU A 186 6.46 -3.11 16.57
CA LEU A 186 7.31 -2.37 15.62
C LEU A 186 8.80 -2.66 15.86
N GLN A 187 9.24 -2.83 17.10
CA GLN A 187 10.61 -3.25 17.40
C GLN A 187 10.91 -4.64 16.85
N GLU A 188 9.95 -5.56 16.95
CA GLU A 188 10.09 -6.89 16.36
C GLU A 188 10.17 -6.85 14.84
N HIS A 189 9.37 -6.00 14.20
CA HIS A 189 9.44 -5.75 12.76
C HIS A 189 10.83 -5.30 12.31
N VAL A 190 11.42 -4.35 13.03
CA VAL A 190 12.78 -3.85 12.75
C VAL A 190 13.82 -4.96 12.92
N ARG A 191 13.70 -5.79 13.97
CA ARG A 191 14.59 -6.94 14.19
C ARG A 191 14.50 -7.94 13.03
N ASN A 192 13.29 -8.28 12.60
CA ASN A 192 13.07 -9.22 11.50
C ASN A 192 13.59 -8.69 10.16
N ALA A 193 13.35 -7.41 9.85
CA ALA A 193 13.84 -6.79 8.62
C ALA A 193 15.38 -6.82 8.52
N LYS A 194 16.08 -6.52 9.63
CA LYS A 194 17.55 -6.61 9.72
C LYS A 194 18.04 -8.03 9.48
N GLN A 195 17.45 -9.00 10.17
CA GLN A 195 17.85 -10.41 10.06
C GLN A 195 17.66 -10.96 8.63
N ILE A 196 16.56 -10.58 7.95
CA ILE A 196 16.32 -10.98 6.56
C ILE A 196 17.41 -10.39 5.64
N CYS A 197 17.79 -9.12 5.84
CA CYS A 197 18.85 -8.51 5.05
C CYS A 197 20.20 -9.19 5.29
N GLU A 198 20.56 -9.42 6.56
CA GLU A 198 21.83 -10.05 6.95
C GLU A 198 21.97 -11.47 6.39
N THR A 199 20.94 -12.31 6.56
CA THR A 199 20.92 -13.68 6.02
C THR A 199 20.99 -13.72 4.50
N SER A 200 20.31 -12.81 3.80
CA SER A 200 20.40 -12.68 2.33
C SER A 200 21.82 -12.31 1.89
N CYS A 201 22.49 -11.44 2.63
CA CYS A 201 23.87 -11.03 2.35
C CYS A 201 24.92 -12.11 2.64
N GLN A 202 24.66 -13.00 3.60
CA GLN A 202 25.56 -14.10 3.97
C GLN A 202 25.45 -15.29 3.00
N ASN A 203 24.23 -15.60 2.54
CA ASN A 203 23.96 -16.80 1.74
C ASN A 203 24.21 -16.63 0.24
N ASN A 204 24.41 -15.39 -0.24
CA ASN A 204 24.58 -15.10 -1.66
C ASN A 204 25.65 -14.05 -1.92
N ASN A 205 26.50 -14.31 -2.92
CA ASN A 205 27.56 -13.37 -3.33
C ASN A 205 27.12 -12.40 -4.43
N SER A 206 25.90 -12.52 -4.96
CA SER A 206 25.39 -11.60 -5.98
C SER A 206 25.11 -10.22 -5.38
N ASN A 207 25.73 -9.19 -5.97
CA ASN A 207 25.48 -7.80 -5.60
C ASN A 207 24.02 -7.41 -5.80
N GLU A 208 23.36 -7.91 -6.85
CA GLU A 208 21.94 -7.63 -7.13
C GLU A 208 21.02 -8.11 -6.00
N ILE A 209 21.29 -9.29 -5.43
CA ILE A 209 20.50 -9.85 -4.33
C ILE A 209 20.72 -9.02 -3.05
N LYS A 210 21.97 -8.60 -2.79
CA LYS A 210 22.32 -7.74 -1.65
C LYS A 210 21.65 -6.38 -1.75
N ASP A 211 21.68 -5.78 -2.94
CA ASP A 211 21.04 -4.50 -3.22
C ASP A 211 19.53 -4.58 -3.03
N LYS A 212 18.87 -5.62 -3.56
CA LYS A 212 17.43 -5.88 -3.35
C LYS A 212 17.07 -6.07 -1.88
N ALA A 213 17.87 -6.86 -1.14
CA ALA A 213 17.65 -7.08 0.29
C ALA A 213 17.78 -5.79 1.11
N ARG A 214 18.77 -4.97 0.76
CA ARG A 214 18.99 -3.65 1.37
C ARG A 214 17.87 -2.67 1.07
N ASP A 215 17.43 -2.59 -0.18
CA ASP A 215 16.32 -1.71 -0.57
C ASP A 215 15.02 -2.12 0.13
N ARG A 216 14.80 -3.42 0.30
CA ARG A 216 13.69 -3.97 1.10
C ARG A 216 13.81 -3.60 2.58
N GLU A 217 14.99 -3.68 3.18
CA GLU A 217 15.22 -3.24 4.56
C GLU A 217 14.93 -1.73 4.69
N ILE A 218 15.48 -0.89 3.81
CA ILE A 218 15.24 0.57 3.81
C ILE A 218 13.74 0.88 3.69
N ALA A 219 13.04 0.22 2.77
CA ALA A 219 11.60 0.42 2.58
C ALA A 219 10.83 0.05 3.85
N SER A 220 11.13 -1.11 4.43
CA SER A 220 10.52 -1.60 5.68
C SER A 220 10.73 -0.61 6.85
N LEU A 221 11.95 -0.11 7.03
CA LEU A 221 12.29 0.84 8.09
C LEU A 221 11.59 2.20 7.90
N LYS A 222 11.47 2.68 6.65
CA LYS A 222 10.69 3.90 6.35
C LYS A 222 9.21 3.72 6.68
N THR A 223 8.65 2.55 6.41
CA THR A 223 7.26 2.23 6.74
C THR A 223 7.02 2.24 8.26
N VAL A 224 7.95 1.73 9.06
CA VAL A 224 7.88 1.83 10.54
C VAL A 224 7.87 3.28 11.00
N LEU A 225 8.80 4.11 10.50
CA LEU A 225 8.85 5.55 10.84
C LEU A 225 7.54 6.25 10.47
N ARG A 226 6.96 5.91 9.32
CA ARG A 226 5.68 6.45 8.88
C ARG A 226 4.55 6.03 9.81
N CYS A 227 4.44 4.74 10.15
CA CYS A 227 3.43 4.21 11.07
C CYS A 227 3.48 4.89 12.45
N ILE A 228 4.67 5.10 13.01
CA ILE A 228 4.86 5.83 14.27
C ILE A 228 4.30 7.25 14.17
N SER A 229 4.62 7.94 13.07
CA SER A 229 4.15 9.31 12.83
C SER A 229 2.64 9.39 12.60
N ASP A 230 2.09 8.47 11.81
CA ASP A 230 0.67 8.45 11.44
C ASP A 230 -0.23 8.28 12.67
N HIS A 231 0.21 7.49 13.66
CA HIS A 231 -0.59 7.12 14.82
C HIS A 231 -0.13 7.75 16.15
N GLY A 232 0.81 8.69 16.10
CA GLY A 232 1.31 9.37 17.31
C GLY A 232 1.81 8.37 18.37
N LEU A 233 2.59 7.38 17.93
CA LEU A 233 3.24 6.43 18.83
C LEU A 233 4.50 7.09 19.40
N GLU A 234 4.76 6.86 20.69
CA GLU A 234 5.90 7.48 21.39
C GLU A 234 6.91 6.41 21.81
N PRO A 235 7.70 5.85 20.87
CA PRO A 235 8.78 4.95 21.25
C PRO A 235 9.89 5.73 21.97
N LYS A 236 10.75 5.00 22.69
CA LYS A 236 11.98 5.56 23.26
C LYS A 236 12.75 6.32 22.17
N VAL A 237 13.21 7.53 22.47
CA VAL A 237 13.95 8.40 21.51
C VAL A 237 15.08 7.67 20.79
N LEU A 238 15.75 6.74 21.49
CA LEU A 238 16.81 5.92 20.94
C LEU A 238 16.35 5.07 19.75
N PHE A 239 15.16 4.48 19.80
CA PHE A 239 14.63 3.62 18.74
C PHE A 239 14.50 4.36 17.40
N ASN A 240 13.93 5.56 17.42
CA ASN A 240 13.81 6.40 16.21
C ASN A 240 15.17 6.80 15.65
N LYS A 241 16.16 7.06 16.52
CA LYS A 241 17.53 7.39 16.10
C LYS A 241 18.22 6.18 15.46
N GLU A 242 18.07 4.99 16.06
CA GLU A 242 18.62 3.74 15.53
C GLU A 242 18.09 3.41 14.14
N ILE A 243 16.77 3.54 13.92
CA ILE A 243 16.17 3.30 12.59
C ILE A 243 16.73 4.29 11.57
N LYS A 244 16.78 5.59 11.89
CA LYS A 244 17.29 6.63 10.99
C LYS A 244 18.77 6.42 10.67
N TYR A 245 19.58 6.06 11.65
CA TYR A 245 20.99 5.74 11.47
C TYR A 245 21.17 4.54 10.53
N ARG A 246 20.41 3.46 10.75
CA ARG A 246 20.47 2.27 9.89
C ARG A 246 20.09 2.58 8.43
N ILE A 247 19.06 3.39 8.20
CA ILE A 247 18.71 3.82 6.84
C ILE A 247 19.87 4.58 6.16
N LEU A 248 20.58 5.43 6.91
CA LEU A 248 21.73 6.17 6.37
C LEU A 248 22.90 5.25 6.08
N GLU A 249 23.21 4.32 6.98
CA GLU A 249 24.23 3.29 6.81
C GLU A 249 23.97 2.49 5.52
N LEU A 250 22.76 1.97 5.34
CA LEU A 250 22.39 1.19 4.15
C LEU A 250 22.53 2.02 2.87
N LYS A 251 22.10 3.29 2.85
CA LYS A 251 22.28 4.17 1.68
C LYS A 251 23.75 4.47 1.37
N GLY A 252 24.62 4.51 2.37
CA GLY A 252 26.05 4.76 2.20
C GLY A 252 26.76 3.70 1.34
N TYR A 253 26.20 2.49 1.23
CA TYR A 253 26.75 1.40 0.42
C TYR A 253 26.26 1.39 -1.04
N GLN A 254 25.42 2.33 -1.49
CA GLN A 254 24.90 2.38 -2.88
C GLN A 254 25.92 2.96 -3.90
N GLY A 255 27.20 3.13 -3.53
CA GLY A 255 28.20 3.78 -4.39
C GLY A 255 29.66 3.35 -4.18
N SER A 256 29.90 2.15 -3.64
CA SER A 256 31.24 1.59 -3.41
C SER A 256 31.45 0.30 -4.19
#